data_AF-A0A1V5RKZ1-F1
#
_entry.id   AF-A0A1V5RKZ1-F1
#
_cell.length_a   1.000
_cell.length_b   1.000
_cell.length_c   1.000
_cell.angle_alpha   90.00
_cell.angle_beta   90.00
_cell.angle_gamma   90.00
#
_symmetry.space_group_name_H-M   'P 1'
#
loop_
_entity.id
_entity.type
_entity.pdbx_description
1 polymer ?
#
loop_
_entity_poly.entity_id
_entity_poly.type
_entity_poly.pdbx_seq_one_letter_code
_entity_poly.pdbx_strand_id
1 'polypeptide(L)'
;MFILKMISGERFNITREDAQSFVGKSGLVPVKSLGGMINVSSISSILPADLVETRKKTNDGMWCVKRFGQWYNENTGLIVEPKYQNELDGAKQPKQIETSQFAKELANKFNL
;
A
#
# COMPACT_ATOMS: atom_id res chain seq x y z
N MET A 1 -5.92 -2.93 0.45
CA MET A 1 -5.37 -3.74 1.56
C MET A 1 -4.80 -2.78 2.58
N PHE A 2 -5.00 -3.03 3.87
CA PHE A 2 -4.48 -2.20 4.96
C PHE A 2 -3.50 -3.01 5.79
N ILE A 3 -2.52 -2.33 6.38
CA ILE A 3 -1.58 -2.89 7.34
C ILE A 3 -1.98 -2.35 8.71
N LEU A 4 -2.38 -3.27 9.58
CA LEU A 4 -2.59 -3.02 11.00
C LEU A 4 -1.29 -3.30 11.73
N LYS A 5 -0.77 -2.29 12.42
CA LYS A 5 0.44 -2.38 13.24
C LYS A 5 0.03 -2.39 14.71
N MET A 6 0.47 -3.39 15.44
CA MET A 6 0.29 -3.49 16.89
C MET A 6 1.35 -2.67 17.63
N ILE A 7 1.08 -2.33 18.88
CA ILE A 7 2.06 -1.72 19.80
C ILE A 7 3.25 -2.66 20.03
N SER A 8 3.02 -3.98 20.01
CA SER A 8 4.09 -5.01 20.05
C SER A 8 5.06 -4.93 18.86
N GLY A 9 4.70 -4.21 17.80
CA GLY A 9 5.47 -4.10 16.56
C GLY A 9 5.02 -5.09 15.46
N GLU A 10 4.17 -6.06 15.80
CA GLU A 10 3.60 -7.01 14.84
C GLU A 10 2.73 -6.30 13.80
N ARG A 11 2.72 -6.84 12.58
CA ARG A 11 2.00 -6.26 11.44
C ARG A 11 1.10 -7.32 10.81
N PHE A 12 -0.15 -6.95 10.57
CA PHE A 12 -1.16 -7.81 9.98
C PHE A 12 -1.75 -7.15 8.73
N ASN A 13 -1.92 -7.94 7.67
CA ASN A 13 -2.67 -7.51 6.50
C ASN A 13 -4.16 -7.71 6.79
N ILE A 14 -4.93 -6.62 6.69
CA ILE A 14 -6.38 -6.62 6.91
C ILE A 14 -7.12 -6.02 5.71
N THR A 15 -8.38 -6.39 5.57
CA THR A 15 -9.26 -5.86 4.51
C THR A 15 -9.73 -4.44 4.84
N ARG A 16 -10.44 -3.80 3.90
CA ARG A 16 -11.03 -2.48 4.14
C ARG A 16 -12.18 -2.60 5.15
N GLU A 17 -12.94 -3.67 5.05
CA GLU A 17 -14.08 -3.99 5.91
C GLU A 17 -13.61 -4.21 7.35
N ASP A 18 -12.50 -4.93 7.53
CA ASP A 18 -11.87 -5.09 8.84
C ASP A 18 -11.37 -3.73 9.38
N ALA A 19 -10.74 -2.90 8.54
CA ALA A 19 -10.27 -1.58 8.96
C ALA A 19 -11.43 -0.69 9.45
N GLN A 20 -12.58 -0.72 8.77
CA GLN A 20 -13.78 -0.01 9.17
C GLN A 20 -14.38 -0.54 10.48
N SER A 21 -14.21 -1.83 10.77
CA SER A 21 -14.74 -2.44 12.00
C SER A 21 -14.13 -1.86 13.28
N PHE A 22 -12.95 -1.24 13.20
CA PHE A 22 -12.26 -0.60 14.32
C PHE A 22 -12.73 0.84 14.58
N VAL A 23 -13.39 1.49 13.61
CA VAL A 23 -13.78 2.89 13.71
C VAL A 23 -14.86 3.05 14.78
N GLY A 24 -14.58 3.87 15.80
CA GLY A 24 -15.51 4.18 16.89
C GLY A 24 -15.75 3.02 17.88
N LYS A 25 -15.00 1.92 17.77
CA LYS A 25 -15.08 0.80 18.73
C LYS A 25 -13.91 0.82 19.71
N SER A 26 -14.14 0.21 20.87
CA SER A 26 -13.14 -0.03 21.90
C SER A 26 -13.19 -1.49 22.35
N GLY A 27 -12.11 -1.99 22.95
CA GLY A 27 -12.02 -3.39 23.43
C GLY A 27 -11.73 -4.39 22.32
N LEU A 28 -12.30 -5.60 22.41
CA LEU A 28 -12.06 -6.69 21.47
C LEU A 28 -12.96 -6.57 20.24
N VAL A 29 -12.34 -6.47 19.06
CA VAL A 29 -13.03 -6.42 17.77
C VAL A 29 -12.68 -7.67 16.96
N PRO A 30 -13.68 -8.41 16.43
CA PRO A 30 -13.43 -9.55 15.57
C PRO A 30 -12.93 -9.08 14.20
N VAL A 31 -11.87 -9.72 13.71
CA VAL A 31 -11.23 -9.45 12.42
C VAL A 31 -11.39 -10.67 11.56
N LYS A 32 -12.21 -10.56 10.51
CA LYS A 32 -12.58 -11.71 9.67
C LYS A 32 -11.38 -12.22 8.89
N SER A 33 -10.53 -11.33 8.37
CA SER A 33 -9.34 -11.72 7.61
C SER A 33 -8.30 -12.50 8.42
N LEU A 34 -8.32 -12.39 9.74
CA LEU A 34 -7.38 -13.06 10.64
C LEU A 34 -8.00 -14.25 11.37
N GLY A 35 -9.32 -14.46 11.24
CA GLY A 35 -10.04 -15.49 11.99
C GLY A 35 -9.95 -15.32 13.52
N GLY A 36 -9.73 -14.09 14.01
CA GLY A 36 -9.41 -13.82 15.41
C GLY A 36 -9.96 -12.50 15.93
N MET A 37 -9.68 -12.19 17.19
CA MET A 37 -10.05 -10.92 17.82
C MET A 37 -8.81 -10.07 18.06
N ILE A 38 -8.91 -8.77 17.79
CA ILE A 38 -7.88 -7.77 18.11
C ILE A 38 -8.41 -6.82 19.17
N ASN A 39 -7.60 -6.57 20.19
CA ASN A 39 -7.87 -5.50 21.13
C ASN A 39 -7.48 -4.14 20.51
N VAL A 40 -8.43 -3.23 20.36
CA VAL A 40 -8.22 -1.90 19.79
C VAL A 40 -7.16 -1.10 20.55
N SER A 41 -7.06 -1.27 21.87
CA SER A 41 -6.04 -0.57 22.67
C SER A 41 -4.61 -1.04 22.36
N SER A 42 -4.46 -2.19 21.72
CA SER A 42 -3.16 -2.74 21.32
C SER A 42 -2.76 -2.32 19.90
N ILE A 43 -3.61 -1.58 19.19
CA ILE A 43 -3.34 -1.09 17.83
C ILE A 43 -2.54 0.20 17.92
N SER A 44 -1.39 0.23 17.25
CA SER A 44 -0.57 1.45 17.10
C SER A 44 -1.04 2.28 15.91
N SER A 45 -1.31 1.66 14.77
CA SER A 45 -1.77 2.37 13.56
C SER A 45 -2.41 1.42 12.56
N ILE A 46 -3.38 1.92 11.78
CA ILE A 46 -3.93 1.23 10.61
C ILE A 46 -3.69 2.13 9.40
N LEU A 47 -2.90 1.66 8.45
CA LEU A 47 -2.55 2.42 7.25
C LEU A 47 -2.86 1.62 5.98
N PRO A 48 -3.26 2.26 4.88
CA PRO A 48 -3.22 1.64 3.56
C PRO A 48 -1.84 1.04 3.32
N ALA A 49 -1.76 -0.16 2.73
CA ALA A 49 -0.49 -0.82 2.46
C ALA A 49 0.46 0.06 1.61
N ASP A 50 -0.11 0.91 0.75
CA ASP A 50 0.62 1.83 -0.14
C ASP A 50 1.24 3.04 0.60
N LEU A 51 0.82 3.29 1.85
CA LEU A 51 1.34 4.35 2.72
C LEU A 51 2.33 3.82 3.77
N VAL A 52 2.48 2.50 3.88
CA VAL A 52 3.51 1.93 4.78
C VAL A 52 4.87 2.16 4.14
N GLU A 53 5.66 3.03 4.76
CA GLU A 53 7.02 3.32 4.34
C GLU A 53 7.80 2.01 4.18
N THR A 54 8.08 1.69 2.93
CA THR A 54 8.86 0.51 2.56
C THR A 54 10.24 0.99 2.19
N ARG A 55 11.26 0.51 2.90
CA ARG A 55 12.66 0.88 2.64
C ARG A 55 13.36 -0.20 1.80
N LYS A 56 13.66 0.18 0.56
CA LYS A 56 14.50 -0.39 -0.49
C LYS A 56 16.01 -0.15 -0.39
N LYS A 57 16.89 -1.11 -0.69
CA LYS A 57 18.22 -0.78 -1.23
C LYS A 57 18.30 -1.28 -2.67
N THR A 58 18.69 -0.43 -3.62
CA THR A 58 18.93 -0.82 -5.02
C THR A 58 20.23 -1.62 -5.14
N ASN A 59 20.43 -2.27 -6.30
CA ASN A 59 21.69 -2.96 -6.59
C ASN A 59 22.90 -2.00 -6.59
N ASP A 60 22.67 -0.76 -7.03
CA ASP A 60 23.66 0.34 -7.01
C ASP A 60 23.95 0.87 -5.59
N GLY A 61 23.27 0.34 -4.58
CA GLY A 61 23.47 0.68 -3.19
C GLY A 61 22.73 1.93 -2.69
N MET A 62 21.84 2.49 -3.51
CA MET A 62 21.00 3.62 -3.15
C MET A 62 19.86 3.16 -2.24
N TRP A 63 19.66 3.87 -1.13
CA TRP A 63 18.48 3.65 -0.29
C TRP A 63 17.28 4.40 -0.85
N CYS A 64 16.15 3.69 -0.94
CA CYS A 64 14.91 4.23 -1.47
C CYS A 64 13.77 3.98 -0.49
N VAL A 65 12.86 4.94 -0.35
CA VAL A 65 11.66 4.85 0.48
C VAL A 65 10.44 4.95 -0.42
N LYS A 66 9.49 4.02 -0.28
CA LYS A 66 8.21 4.08 -0.97
C LYS A 66 7.24 4.95 -0.19
N ARG A 67 6.72 6.01 -0.82
CA ARG A 67 5.70 6.92 -0.28
C ARG A 67 4.66 7.18 -1.36
N PHE A 68 3.37 7.16 -1.01
CA PHE A 68 2.27 7.43 -1.96
C PHE A 68 2.34 6.59 -3.25
N GLY A 69 2.79 5.33 -3.16
CA GLY A 69 2.95 4.45 -4.32
C GLY A 69 4.17 4.72 -5.22
N GLN A 70 4.98 5.74 -4.94
CA GLN A 70 6.18 6.10 -5.68
C GLN A 70 7.45 5.87 -4.83
N TRP A 71 8.56 5.56 -5.49
CA TRP A 71 9.86 5.41 -4.84
C TRP A 71 10.61 6.73 -4.84
N TYR A 72 11.17 7.08 -3.68
CA TYR A 72 11.98 8.27 -3.48
C TYR A 72 13.36 7.86 -2.99
N ASN A 73 14.41 8.54 -3.46
CA ASN A 73 15.74 8.39 -2.90
C ASN A 73 15.74 8.94 -1.48
N GLU A 74 16.23 8.17 -0.52
CA GLU A 74 16.22 8.55 0.91
C GLU A 74 17.09 9.78 1.19
N ASN A 75 18.21 9.93 0.47
CA ASN A 75 19.16 11.01 0.68
C ASN A 75 18.72 12.31 0.03
N THR A 76 18.15 12.25 -1.18
CA THR A 76 17.80 13.44 -1.96
C THR A 76 16.33 13.79 -1.91
N GLY A 77 15.46 12.87 -1.50
CA GLY A 77 14.01 13.04 -1.52
C GLY A 77 13.42 13.11 -2.93
N LEU A 78 14.21 12.87 -3.98
CA LEU A 78 13.77 12.91 -5.37
C LEU A 78 13.13 11.58 -5.78
N ILE A 79 12.19 11.65 -6.73
CA ILE A 79 11.59 10.46 -7.34
C ILE A 79 12.70 9.64 -8.00
N VAL A 80 12.71 8.35 -7.70
CA VAL A 80 13.68 7.41 -8.25
C VAL A 80 13.41 7.20 -9.75
N GLU A 81 14.47 7.16 -10.54
CA GLU A 81 14.35 6.91 -11.99
C GLU A 81 13.62 5.59 -12.30
N PRO A 82 12.85 5.54 -13.41
CA PRO A 82 12.07 4.35 -13.79
C PRO A 82 12.89 3.05 -13.89
N LYS A 83 14.19 3.15 -14.21
CA LYS A 83 15.09 2.00 -14.34
C LYS A 83 15.23 1.18 -13.05
N TYR A 84 15.20 1.84 -11.89
CA TYR A 84 15.28 1.19 -10.58
C TYR A 84 13.92 0.70 -10.07
N GLN A 85 12.83 1.13 -10.71
CA GLN A 85 11.48 0.85 -10.25
C GLN A 85 11.15 -0.64 -10.33
N ASN A 86 11.63 -1.31 -11.38
CA ASN A 86 11.52 -2.76 -11.55
C ASN A 86 12.28 -3.55 -10.46
N GLU A 87 13.45 -3.06 -10.04
CA GLU A 87 14.22 -3.67 -8.95
C GLU A 87 13.51 -3.49 -7.60
N LEU A 88 12.97 -2.29 -7.36
CA LEU A 88 12.38 -1.90 -6.09
C LEU A 88 10.99 -2.52 -5.87
N ASP A 89 10.15 -2.56 -6.91
CA ASP A 89 8.82 -3.19 -6.82
C ASP A 89 8.88 -4.74 -6.87
N GLY A 90 10.06 -5.30 -7.15
CA GLY A 90 10.22 -6.69 -7.58
C GLY A 90 9.57 -6.89 -8.95
N ALA A 91 9.77 -8.04 -9.60
CA ALA A 91 9.17 -8.36 -10.90
C ALA A 91 7.63 -8.46 -10.83
N LYS A 92 6.94 -7.35 -10.58
CA LYS A 92 5.53 -7.17 -10.84
C LYS A 92 5.46 -6.72 -12.27
N GLN A 93 5.04 -7.64 -13.14
CA GLN A 93 4.54 -7.29 -14.46
C GLN A 93 3.66 -6.05 -14.30
N PRO A 94 3.88 -4.99 -15.08
CA PRO A 94 3.01 -3.83 -15.04
C PRO A 94 1.61 -4.37 -15.27
N LYS A 95 0.71 -4.19 -14.29
CA LYS A 95 -0.71 -4.44 -14.52
C LYS A 95 -1.05 -3.61 -15.75
N GLN A 96 -1.30 -4.30 -16.86
CA GLN A 96 -1.91 -3.70 -18.03
C GLN A 96 -3.05 -2.85 -17.48
N ILE A 97 -2.97 -1.54 -17.71
CA ILE A 97 -4.08 -0.66 -17.47
C ILE A 97 -5.13 -1.18 -18.44
N GLU A 98 -6.05 -2.02 -17.96
CA GLU A 98 -7.27 -2.32 -18.69
C GLU A 98 -7.94 -0.97 -18.85
N THR A 99 -7.77 -0.37 -20.02
CA THR A 99 -8.53 0.79 -20.45
C THR A 99 -9.98 0.45 -20.22
N SER A 100 -10.54 1.00 -19.14
CA SER A 100 -11.94 0.80 -18.76
C SER A 100 -12.81 1.04 -19.99
N GLN A 101 -13.93 0.32 -20.11
CA GLN A 101 -14.87 0.50 -21.22
C GLN A 101 -15.28 1.98 -21.38
N PHE A 102 -15.25 2.74 -20.28
CA PHE A 102 -15.45 4.18 -20.22
C PHE A 102 -14.43 4.99 -21.06
N ALA A 103 -13.16 4.60 -21.09
CA ALA A 103 -12.13 5.26 -21.91
C ALA A 103 -12.35 5.01 -23.41
N LYS A 104 -12.84 3.82 -23.78
CA LYS A 104 -13.21 3.50 -25.16
C LYS A 104 -14.48 4.23 -25.60
N GLU A 105 -15.47 4.36 -24.72
CA GLU A 105 -16.68 5.14 -24.99
C GLU A 105 -16.37 6.63 -25.18
N LEU A 106 -15.47 7.20 -24.37
CA LEU A 106 -15.06 8.59 -24.54
C LEU A 106 -14.33 8.83 -25.88
N ALA A 107 -13.42 7.93 -26.27
CA ALA A 107 -12.71 8.04 -27.54
C ALA A 107 -13.68 7.98 -28.74
N ASN A 108 -14.66 7.08 -28.72
CA ASN A 108 -15.67 6.98 -29.78
C ASN A 108 -16.61 8.21 -29.82
N LYS A 109 -16.83 8.88 -28.70
CA LYS A 109 -17.71 10.07 -28.64
C LYS A 109 -17.02 11.34 -29.14
N PHE A 110 -15.68 11.35 -29.19
CA PHE A 110 -14.88 12.51 -29.57
C PHE A 110 -14.05 12.33 -30.86
N ASN A 111 -14.38 11.36 -31.73
CA ASN A 111 -13.81 11.14 -33.08
C ASN A 111 -12.47 11.86 -33.33
N LEU A 112 -11.39 11.32 -32.74
CA LEU A 112 -10.02 11.53 -33.21
C LEU A 112 -9.67 10.38 -34.15
#